data_AF-A0A947KC93-F1
#
_entry.id   AF-A0A947KC93-F1
#
_cell.length_a   1.000
_cell.length_b   1.000
_cell.length_c   1.000
_cell.angle_alpha   90.00
_cell.angle_beta   90.00
_cell.angle_gamma   90.00
#
_symmetry.space_group_name_H-M   'P 1'
#
loop_
_entity.id
_entity.type
_entity.pdbx_description
1 polymer ?
#
loop_
_entity_poly.entity_id
_entity_poly.type
_entity_poly.pdbx_seq_one_letter_code
_entity_poly.pdbx_strand_id
1 'polypeptide(L)'
;MNTQATKLTKEARMALKGMVVFAAVIGAWATTALTFALAKADWQLGELFRQYMVSIGLIQDFETMVDFYTHIKGVEYIICVAFLGAFPAFFKFLSKEKGQTAKLHT
;
A
#
# COMPACT_ATOMS: atom_id res chain seq x y z
N MET A 1 -2.40 7.03 46.69
CA MET A 1 -3.38 6.82 45.59
C MET A 1 -2.69 6.74 44.22
N ASN A 2 -1.68 5.85 44.02
CA ASN A 2 -0.87 5.83 42.77
C ASN A 2 -0.55 4.43 42.19
N THR A 3 -0.91 3.35 42.91
CA THR A 3 -0.54 1.98 42.50
C THR A 3 -1.41 1.44 41.36
N GLN A 4 -2.68 1.86 41.26
CA GLN A 4 -3.60 1.40 40.19
C GLN A 4 -3.24 1.99 38.81
N ALA A 5 -2.83 3.26 38.74
CA ALA A 5 -2.46 3.92 37.48
C ALA A 5 -1.19 3.32 36.85
N THR A 6 -0.23 2.90 37.67
CA THR A 6 0.99 2.24 37.18
C THR A 6 0.77 0.80 36.70
N LYS A 7 -0.26 0.09 37.19
CA LYS A 7 -0.63 -1.24 36.67
C LYS A 7 -1.24 -1.14 35.28
N LEU A 8 -2.22 -0.25 35.08
CA LEU A 8 -2.88 -0.05 33.78
C LEU A 8 -1.89 0.28 32.64
N THR A 9 -0.89 1.13 32.93
CA THR A 9 0.13 1.51 31.95
C THR A 9 1.14 0.40 31.64
N LYS A 10 1.42 -0.50 32.59
CA LYS A 10 2.26 -1.69 32.38
C LYS A 10 1.55 -2.74 31.52
N GLU A 11 0.28 -3.03 31.80
CA GLU A 11 -0.54 -3.96 31.00
C GLU A 11 -0.71 -3.43 29.57
N ALA A 12 -1.00 -2.14 29.40
CA ALA A 12 -1.08 -1.52 28.08
C ALA A 12 0.26 -1.59 27.30
N ARG A 13 1.39 -1.41 27.99
CA ARG A 13 2.73 -1.54 27.38
C ARG A 13 3.07 -2.98 27.02
N MET A 14 2.63 -3.96 27.81
CA MET A 14 2.76 -5.39 27.52
C MET A 14 1.92 -5.77 26.30
N ALA A 15 0.67 -5.31 26.24
CA ALA A 15 -0.22 -5.52 25.08
C ALA A 15 0.35 -4.88 23.81
N LEU A 16 0.87 -3.65 23.89
CA LEU A 16 1.50 -2.98 22.75
C LEU A 16 2.72 -3.75 22.23
N LYS A 17 3.59 -4.22 23.13
CA LYS A 17 4.75 -5.06 22.74
C LYS A 17 4.29 -6.35 22.05
N GLY A 18 3.24 -7.00 22.57
CA GLY A 18 2.65 -8.18 21.96
C GLY A 18 2.13 -7.92 20.55
N MET A 19 1.41 -6.82 20.35
CA MET A 19 0.90 -6.41 19.03
C MET A 19 2.03 -6.12 18.03
N VAL A 20 3.10 -5.45 18.46
CA VAL A 20 4.25 -5.16 17.60
C VAL A 20 4.96 -6.45 17.17
N VAL A 21 5.17 -7.40 18.09
CA VAL A 21 5.79 -8.69 17.77
C VAL A 21 4.92 -9.48 16.79
N PHE A 22 3.60 -9.52 17.01
CA PHE A 22 2.68 -10.20 16.10
C PHE A 22 2.67 -9.58 14.70
N ALA A 23 2.65 -8.25 14.62
CA ALA A 23 2.76 -7.53 13.35
C ALA A 23 4.10 -7.83 12.64
N ALA A 24 5.20 -7.94 13.38
CA ALA A 24 6.50 -8.28 12.80
C ALA A 24 6.53 -9.71 12.22
N VAL A 25 5.91 -10.68 12.91
CA VAL A 25 5.82 -12.07 12.41
C VAL A 25 4.99 -12.14 11.14
N ILE A 26 3.82 -11.49 11.11
CA ILE A 26 2.98 -11.43 9.91
C ILE A 26 3.73 -10.71 8.78
N GLY A 27 4.40 -9.59 9.07
CA GLY A 27 5.16 -8.83 8.10
C GLY A 27 6.29 -9.64 7.46
N ALA A 28 7.04 -10.39 8.27
CA ALA A 28 8.11 -11.27 7.79
C ALA A 28 7.56 -12.40 6.90
N TRP A 29 6.45 -13.02 7.30
CA TRP A 29 5.79 -14.05 6.49
C TRP A 29 5.28 -13.49 5.16
N ALA A 30 4.58 -12.34 5.20
CA ALA A 30 4.02 -11.70 4.02
C ALA A 30 5.10 -11.27 3.02
N THR A 31 6.22 -10.74 3.51
CA THR A 31 7.35 -10.35 2.66
C THR A 31 7.94 -11.58 1.97
N THR A 32 8.12 -12.67 2.71
CA THR A 32 8.62 -13.93 2.14
C THR A 32 7.68 -14.51 1.07
N ALA A 33 6.37 -14.54 1.35
CA ALA A 33 5.36 -15.01 0.41
C ALA A 33 5.31 -14.14 -0.87
N LEU A 34 5.41 -12.82 -0.71
CA LEU A 34 5.43 -11.87 -1.83
C LEU A 34 6.69 -12.05 -2.68
N THR A 35 7.87 -12.18 -2.07
CA THR A 35 9.13 -12.40 -2.81
C THR A 35 9.10 -13.73 -3.56
N PHE A 36 8.51 -14.78 -2.99
CA PHE A 36 8.33 -16.06 -3.68
C PHE A 36 7.38 -15.96 -4.88
N ALA A 37 6.28 -15.22 -4.74
CA ALA A 37 5.37 -14.95 -5.84
C ALA A 37 6.06 -14.15 -6.95
N LEU A 38 6.81 -13.09 -6.61
CA LEU A 38 7.59 -12.31 -7.56
C LEU A 38 8.66 -13.15 -8.28
N ALA A 39 9.32 -14.05 -7.56
CA ALA A 39 10.32 -14.94 -8.13
C ALA A 39 9.72 -15.90 -9.17
N LYS A 40 8.48 -16.36 -8.98
CA LYS A 40 7.76 -17.17 -9.98
C LYS A 40 7.33 -16.39 -11.22
N ALA A 41 7.21 -15.08 -11.12
CA ALA A 41 6.79 -14.19 -12.20
C ALA A 41 7.99 -13.46 -12.85
N ASP A 42 9.21 -14.01 -12.76
CA ASP A 42 10.45 -13.42 -13.31
C ASP A 42 10.68 -11.96 -12.87
N TRP A 43 10.29 -11.61 -11.64
CA TRP A 43 10.31 -10.23 -11.12
C TRP A 43 9.46 -9.22 -11.91
N GLN A 44 8.61 -9.67 -12.83
CA GLN A 44 7.68 -8.82 -13.56
C GLN A 44 6.40 -8.62 -12.76
N LEU A 45 6.29 -7.46 -12.09
CA LEU A 45 5.09 -7.05 -11.36
C LEU A 45 3.83 -7.14 -12.23
N GLY A 46 3.92 -6.82 -13.53
CA GLY A 46 2.80 -6.90 -14.46
C GLY A 46 2.26 -8.32 -14.66
N GLU A 47 3.13 -9.32 -14.72
CA GLU A 47 2.71 -10.73 -14.85
C GLU A 47 2.06 -11.24 -13.56
N LEU A 48 2.55 -10.79 -12.40
CA LEU A 48 1.96 -11.12 -11.11
C LEU A 48 0.55 -10.54 -10.95
N PHE A 49 0.35 -9.29 -11.39
CA PHE A 49 -0.96 -8.66 -11.46
C PHE A 49 -1.88 -9.34 -12.48
N ARG A 50 -1.35 -9.77 -13.63
CA ARG A 50 -2.10 -10.53 -14.64
C ARG A 50 -2.58 -11.86 -14.07
N GLN A 51 -1.69 -12.64 -13.46
CA GLN A 51 -2.04 -13.90 -12.81
C GLN A 51 -3.06 -13.71 -11.69
N TYR A 52 -2.92 -12.64 -10.89
CA TYR A 52 -3.91 -12.28 -9.88
C TYR A 52 -5.26 -11.95 -10.50
N MET A 53 -5.32 -11.09 -11.52
CA MET A 53 -6.54 -10.70 -12.23
C MET A 53 -7.22 -11.88 -12.94
N VAL A 54 -6.45 -12.80 -13.51
CA VAL A 54 -6.99 -14.05 -14.09
C VAL A 54 -7.58 -14.93 -12.97
N SER A 55 -6.87 -15.08 -11.84
CA SER A 55 -7.31 -15.94 -10.73
C SER A 55 -8.59 -15.47 -10.04
N ILE A 56 -8.85 -14.16 -10.04
CA ILE A 56 -10.08 -13.55 -9.51
C ILE A 56 -11.17 -13.36 -10.59
N GLY A 57 -10.90 -13.79 -11.84
CA GLY A 57 -11.87 -13.77 -12.95
C GLY A 57 -12.09 -12.40 -13.61
N LEU A 58 -11.15 -11.47 -13.48
CA LEU A 58 -11.23 -10.09 -14.00
C LEU A 58 -10.59 -9.91 -15.39
N ILE A 59 -9.70 -10.80 -15.82
CA ILE A 59 -9.10 -10.80 -17.18
C ILE A 59 -9.38 -12.16 -17.85
N GLN A 60 -9.95 -12.12 -19.05
CA GLN A 60 -9.91 -13.22 -20.02
C GLN A 60 -8.79 -12.96 -21.03
N ASP A 61 -8.19 -14.02 -21.59
CA ASP A 61 -7.09 -13.90 -22.56
C ASP A 61 -7.52 -13.09 -23.80
N PHE A 62 -6.74 -12.05 -24.12
CA PHE A 62 -6.99 -11.15 -25.24
C PHE A 62 -6.48 -11.78 -26.55
N GLU A 63 -7.38 -12.33 -27.38
CA GLU A 63 -7.05 -13.03 -28.63
C GLU A 63 -6.87 -12.12 -29.87
N THR A 64 -7.11 -10.80 -29.81
CA THR A 64 -7.00 -9.92 -31.01
C THR A 64 -6.31 -8.57 -30.78
N MET A 65 -5.60 -8.07 -31.82
CA MET A 65 -4.86 -6.79 -31.82
C MET A 65 -5.72 -5.55 -31.52
N VAL A 66 -7.03 -5.63 -31.76
CA VAL A 66 -7.98 -4.52 -31.51
C VAL A 66 -8.27 -4.36 -30.01
N ASP A 67 -8.27 -5.46 -29.25
CA ASP A 67 -8.49 -5.43 -27.80
C ASP A 67 -7.27 -4.81 -27.07
N PHE A 68 -6.08 -5.12 -27.57
CA PHE A 68 -4.82 -4.52 -27.12
C PHE A 68 -4.82 -2.99 -27.23
N TYR A 69 -5.34 -2.45 -28.33
CA TYR A 69 -5.35 -1.00 -28.57
C TYR A 69 -6.33 -0.26 -27.67
N THR A 70 -7.46 -0.89 -27.37
CA THR A 70 -8.48 -0.34 -26.47
C THR A 70 -7.99 -0.37 -25.02
N HIS A 71 -7.26 -1.41 -24.63
CA HIS A 71 -6.67 -1.54 -23.30
C HIS A 71 -5.53 -0.52 -23.05
N ILE A 72 -4.63 -0.32 -24.02
CA ILE A 72 -3.54 0.68 -23.92
C ILE A 72 -4.13 2.09 -23.75
N LYS A 73 -5.16 2.42 -24.53
CA LYS A 73 -5.81 3.74 -24.46
C LYS A 73 -6.66 3.89 -23.18
N GLY A 74 -7.25 2.81 -22.68
CA GLY A 74 -7.95 2.80 -21.38
C GLY A 74 -7.00 3.05 -20.20
N VAL A 75 -5.81 2.45 -20.22
CA VAL A 75 -4.78 2.66 -19.19
C VAL A 75 -4.28 4.11 -19.17
N GLU A 76 -4.16 4.76 -20.33
CA GLU A 76 -3.80 6.17 -20.44
C GLU A 76 -4.78 7.07 -19.64
N TYR A 77 -6.08 6.83 -19.75
CA TYR A 77 -7.08 7.59 -18.99
C TYR A 77 -6.98 7.35 -17.47
N ILE A 78 -6.74 6.12 -17.04
CA ILE A 78 -6.59 5.79 -15.61
C ILE A 78 -5.36 6.47 -15.02
N ILE A 79 -4.23 6.45 -15.74
CA ILE A 79 -3.01 7.12 -15.30
C ILE A 79 -3.22 8.63 -15.27
N CYS A 80 -3.88 9.22 -16.28
CA CYS A 80 -4.19 10.65 -16.29
C CYS A 80 -5.01 11.07 -15.07
N VAL A 81 -6.09 10.35 -14.76
CA VAL A 81 -6.95 10.63 -13.60
C VAL A 81 -6.19 10.43 -12.28
N ALA A 82 -5.39 9.37 -12.17
CA ALA A 82 -4.56 9.13 -11.00
C ALA A 82 -3.55 10.26 -10.78
N PHE A 83 -2.90 10.74 -11.85
CA PHE A 83 -1.96 11.86 -11.78
C PHE A 83 -2.65 13.17 -11.39
N LEU A 84 -3.82 13.45 -11.97
CA LEU A 84 -4.63 14.63 -11.65
C LEU A 84 -5.14 14.65 -10.21
N GLY A 85 -5.38 13.48 -9.60
CA GLY A 85 -5.77 13.37 -8.18
C GLY A 85 -4.58 13.36 -7.22
N ALA A 86 -3.53 12.61 -7.56
CA ALA A 86 -2.33 12.47 -6.72
C ALA A 86 -1.54 13.78 -6.62
N PHE A 87 -1.45 14.55 -7.71
CA PHE A 87 -0.70 15.81 -7.73
C PHE A 87 -1.23 16.89 -6.75
N PRO A 88 -2.54 17.23 -6.74
CA PRO A 88 -3.08 18.17 -5.74
C PRO A 88 -3.08 17.60 -4.32
N ALA A 89 -3.23 16.27 -4.16
CA ALA A 89 -3.13 15.62 -2.85
C ALA A 89 -1.70 15.74 -2.28
N PHE A 90 -0.69 15.51 -3.11
CA PHE A 90 0.72 15.68 -2.77
C PHE A 90 1.05 17.14 -2.45
N PHE A 91 0.52 18.10 -3.23
CA PHE A 91 0.74 19.52 -2.97
C PHE A 91 0.08 19.98 -1.66
N LYS A 92 -1.11 19.46 -1.34
CA LYS A 92 -1.75 19.66 -0.02
C LYS A 92 -0.91 19.09 1.12
N PHE A 93 -0.28 17.94 0.91
CA PHE A 93 0.59 17.32 1.91
C PHE A 93 1.81 18.20 2.22
N LEU A 94 2.53 18.67 1.19
CA LEU A 94 3.66 19.59 1.36
C LEU A 94 3.26 20.96 1.95
N SER A 95 2.11 21.49 1.54
CA SER A 95 1.59 22.76 2.08
C SER A 95 1.25 22.65 3.58
N LYS A 96 0.88 21.46 4.05
CA LYS A 96 0.59 21.20 5.46
C LYS A 96 1.85 21.21 6.32
N GLU A 97 2.99 20.80 5.78
CA GLU A 97 4.31 20.86 6.46
C GLU A 97 4.77 22.30 6.69
N LYS A 98 4.57 23.19 5.71
CA LYS A 98 4.92 24.63 5.83
C LYS A 98 4.09 25.36 6.90
N GLY A 99 2.84 24.95 7.11
CA GLY A 99 1.98 25.52 8.15
C GLY A 99 2.36 25.11 9.58
N GLN A 100 2.99 23.95 9.77
CA GLN A 100 3.43 23.47 11.09
C GLN A 100 4.76 24.10 11.52
N THR A 101 5.68 24.37 10.60
CA THR A 101 6.94 25.05 10.89
C THR A 101 6.74 26.54 11.24
N ALA A 102 5.72 27.20 10.66
CA ALA A 102 5.38 28.58 11.00
C ALA A 102 4.76 28.76 12.40
N LYS A 103 4.17 27.69 12.98
CA LYS A 103 3.55 27.72 14.31
C LYS A 103 4.51 27.43 15.47
N LEU A 104 5.76 27.06 15.16
CA LEU A 104 6.78 26.75 16.17
C LEU A 104 7.66 27.97 16.52
N HIS A 105 7.43 29.13 15.90
CA HIS A 105 8.28 30.32 16.00
C HIS A 105 7.51 31.62 16.27
N THR A 106 6.37 31.51 16.95
CA THR A 106 5.61 32.58 17.63
C THR A 106 5.05 32.02 18.92
#